data_AF-A0A165J6F8-F1
#
_entry.id   AF-A0A165J6F8-F1
#
_cell.length_a   1.000
_cell.length_b   1.000
_cell.length_c   1.000
_cell.angle_alpha   90.00
_cell.angle_beta   90.00
_cell.angle_gamma   90.00
#
_symmetry.space_group_name_H-M   'P 1'
#
loop_
_entity.id
_entity.type
_entity.pdbx_description
1 polymer ?
#
loop_
_entity_poly.entity_id
_entity_poly.type
_entity_poly.pdbx_seq_one_letter_code
_entity_poly.pdbx_strand_id
1 'polypeptide(L)'
;MILVWLLLILYTIFLAPGSGRDVIFHALIRGEFSNVEPLVVTIFSFLGVFPLLFAAILLPDRRSGSWPFVLLSMGSGAFSLLPYFHLRGRFKGLEKIVTPVWLMRVASSRSFIGIIVALFVLSLLPLTGGISLNAYRDAFMHSSLVSVMTVDFLVLVPLSWYAMKRFRGIPSPVSFIPIIGPALLLWKQRGEKDDEGTE
;
A
#
# COMPACT_ATOMS: atom_id res chain seq x y z
N MET A 1 13.87 7.34 5.95
CA MET A 1 13.61 6.61 4.69
C MET A 1 14.73 5.64 4.37
N ILE A 2 15.98 6.07 4.14
CA ILE A 2 17.08 5.14 3.83
C ILE A 2 17.41 4.15 4.98
N LEU A 3 17.42 4.61 6.23
CA LEU A 3 17.62 3.75 7.41
C LEU A 3 16.54 2.66 7.51
N VAL A 4 15.27 3.06 7.35
CA VAL A 4 14.13 2.12 7.37
C VAL A 4 14.26 1.10 6.23
N TRP A 5 14.68 1.54 5.05
CA TRP A 5 14.90 0.65 3.90
C TRP A 5 16.03 -0.36 4.15
N LEU A 6 17.16 0.10 4.71
CA LEU A 6 18.27 -0.79 5.08
C LEU A 6 17.86 -1.79 6.16
N LEU A 7 17.10 -1.35 7.17
CA LEU A 7 16.56 -2.24 8.20
C LEU A 7 15.60 -3.28 7.62
N LEU A 8 14.75 -2.87 6.66
CA LEU A 8 13.83 -3.75 5.96
C LEU A 8 14.59 -4.84 5.18
N ILE A 9 15.64 -4.46 4.44
CA ILE A 9 16.51 -5.41 3.71
C ILE A 9 17.27 -6.32 4.67
N LEU A 10 17.84 -5.77 5.74
CA LEU A 10 18.56 -6.55 6.73
C LEU A 10 17.63 -7.59 7.37
N TYR A 11 16.39 -7.18 7.65
CA TYR A 11 15.38 -8.08 8.17
C TYR A 11 15.07 -9.23 7.21
N THR A 12 14.86 -8.96 5.92
CA THR A 12 14.51 -10.03 4.97
C THR A 12 15.64 -11.03 4.74
N ILE A 13 16.89 -10.57 4.72
CA ILE A 13 18.05 -11.43 4.43
C ILE A 13 18.44 -12.25 5.66
N PHE A 14 18.37 -11.67 6.85
CA PHE A 14 18.96 -12.27 8.05
C PHE A 14 17.96 -12.70 9.12
N LEU A 15 16.80 -12.05 9.23
CA LEU A 15 15.86 -12.24 10.34
C LEU A 15 14.54 -12.89 9.92
N ALA A 16 14.18 -12.87 8.64
CA ALA A 16 12.93 -13.46 8.17
C ALA A 16 12.95 -14.99 8.40
N PRO A 17 12.13 -15.50 9.32
CA PRO A 17 12.05 -16.92 9.62
C PRO A 17 11.33 -17.64 8.47
N GLY A 18 11.80 -18.85 8.11
CA GLY A 18 11.17 -19.64 7.06
C GLY A 18 12.12 -20.68 6.48
N SER A 19 11.58 -21.84 6.10
CA SER A 19 12.37 -23.01 5.69
C SER A 19 12.17 -23.37 4.21
N GLY A 20 12.40 -22.43 3.29
CA GLY A 20 12.59 -22.68 1.84
C GLY A 20 11.43 -23.34 1.04
N ARG A 21 10.41 -23.91 1.69
CA ARG A 21 9.19 -24.49 1.09
C ARG A 21 7.96 -23.82 1.68
N ASP A 22 7.66 -22.63 1.18
CA ASP A 22 6.49 -21.86 1.60
C ASP A 22 5.20 -22.43 0.97
N VAL A 23 4.63 -23.47 1.59
CA VAL A 23 3.30 -24.00 1.21
C VAL A 23 2.21 -22.92 1.26
N ILE A 24 2.35 -21.97 2.19
CA ILE A 24 1.46 -20.81 2.34
C ILE A 24 1.56 -19.88 1.12
N PHE A 25 2.76 -19.68 0.56
CA PHE A 25 2.93 -18.86 -0.65
C PHE A 25 2.20 -19.44 -1.85
N HIS A 26 2.34 -20.75 -2.07
CA HIS A 26 1.62 -21.43 -3.15
C HIS A 26 0.11 -21.38 -2.97
N ALA A 27 -0.39 -21.56 -1.74
CA ALA A 27 -1.82 -21.46 -1.44
C ALA A 27 -2.36 -20.05 -1.73
N LEU A 28 -1.64 -18.99 -1.30
CA LEU A 28 -2.04 -17.60 -1.53
C LEU A 28 -2.07 -17.24 -3.03
N ILE A 29 -1.07 -17.65 -3.80
CA ILE A 29 -1.04 -17.36 -5.26
C ILE A 29 -2.09 -18.16 -6.03
N ARG A 30 -2.43 -19.38 -5.57
CA ARG A 30 -3.49 -20.20 -6.18
C ARG A 30 -4.90 -19.77 -5.79
N GLY A 31 -5.04 -18.84 -4.85
CA GLY A 31 -6.34 -18.41 -4.34
C GLY A 31 -6.98 -19.41 -3.37
N GLU A 32 -6.20 -20.32 -2.78
CA GLU A 32 -6.66 -21.30 -1.79
C GLU A 32 -6.79 -20.64 -0.40
N PHE A 33 -7.53 -19.54 -0.33
CA PHE A 33 -7.65 -18.70 0.87
C PHE A 33 -8.36 -19.41 2.04
N SER A 34 -9.22 -20.39 1.75
CA SER A 34 -9.96 -21.14 2.77
C SER A 34 -9.08 -21.98 3.68
N ASN A 35 -7.88 -22.35 3.23
CA ASN A 35 -6.93 -23.19 3.97
C ASN A 35 -5.85 -22.38 4.70
N VAL A 36 -5.90 -21.04 4.60
CA VAL A 36 -4.91 -20.13 5.16
C VAL A 36 -5.56 -19.32 6.27
N GLU A 37 -4.81 -19.07 7.34
CA GLU A 37 -5.28 -18.24 8.44
C GLU A 37 -5.81 -16.88 7.95
N PRO A 38 -7.03 -16.47 8.34
CA PRO A 38 -7.65 -15.27 7.82
C PRO A 38 -6.84 -13.97 7.95
N LEU A 39 -6.09 -13.82 9.05
CA LEU A 39 -5.19 -12.67 9.23
C LEU A 39 -4.09 -12.62 8.17
N VAL A 40 -3.53 -13.77 7.80
CA VAL A 40 -2.51 -13.86 6.75
C VAL A 40 -3.09 -13.43 5.42
N VAL A 41 -4.29 -13.91 5.08
CA VAL A 41 -5.00 -13.54 3.84
C VAL A 41 -5.29 -12.03 3.80
N THR A 42 -5.72 -11.44 4.92
CA THR A 42 -5.98 -10.00 5.02
C THR A 42 -4.71 -9.17 4.81
N ILE A 43 -3.60 -9.53 5.46
CA ILE A 43 -2.32 -8.81 5.30
C ILE A 43 -1.78 -8.97 3.87
N PHE A 44 -1.88 -10.17 3.29
CA PHE A 44 -1.53 -10.41 1.91
C PHE A 44 -2.36 -9.54 0.95
N SER A 45 -3.67 -9.43 1.19
CA SER A 45 -4.55 -8.57 0.38
C SER A 45 -4.18 -7.09 0.49
N PHE A 46 -3.75 -6.65 1.69
CA PHE A 46 -3.27 -5.28 1.90
C PHE A 46 -1.98 -4.96 1.14
N LEU A 47 -1.12 -5.94 0.83
CA LEU A 47 0.02 -5.70 -0.06
C LEU A 47 -0.40 -5.24 -1.45
N GLY A 48 -1.62 -5.57 -1.92
CA GLY A 48 -2.15 -5.03 -3.18
C GLY A 48 -2.85 -3.68 -3.00
N VAL A 49 -3.61 -3.52 -1.92
CA VAL A 49 -4.41 -2.31 -1.65
C VAL A 49 -3.53 -1.09 -1.39
N PHE A 50 -2.44 -1.23 -0.63
CA PHE A 50 -1.57 -0.11 -0.27
C PHE A 50 -0.83 0.50 -1.46
N PRO A 51 -0.21 -0.27 -2.37
CA PRO A 51 0.33 0.24 -3.63
C PRO A 51 -0.69 1.05 -4.45
N LEU A 52 -1.94 0.60 -4.54
CA LEU A 52 -3.00 1.35 -5.21
C LEU A 52 -3.32 2.67 -4.48
N LEU A 53 -3.31 2.66 -3.14
CA LEU A 53 -3.41 3.87 -2.34
C LEU A 53 -2.26 4.84 -2.62
N PHE A 54 -1.01 4.35 -2.66
CA PHE A 54 0.14 5.18 -3.03
C PHE A 54 0.06 5.68 -4.48
N ALA A 55 -0.52 4.89 -5.39
CA ALA A 55 -0.81 5.33 -6.75
C ALA A 55 -1.76 6.54 -6.72
N ALA A 56 -2.87 6.45 -5.99
CA ALA A 56 -3.84 7.53 -5.83
C ALA A 56 -3.23 8.77 -5.17
N ILE A 57 -2.27 8.62 -4.25
CA ILE A 57 -1.60 9.73 -3.55
C ILE A 57 -0.52 10.40 -4.41
N LEU A 58 0.34 9.62 -5.08
CA LEU A 58 1.57 10.09 -5.70
C LEU A 58 1.46 10.39 -7.20
N LEU A 59 0.72 9.58 -7.96
CA LEU A 59 0.68 9.69 -9.42
C LEU A 59 0.02 10.97 -9.93
N PRO A 60 -0.95 11.61 -9.24
CA PRO A 60 -1.52 12.86 -9.72
C PRO A 60 -0.53 14.03 -9.83
N ASP A 61 0.61 13.94 -9.13
CA ASP A 61 1.72 14.88 -9.29
C ASP A 61 2.54 14.54 -10.56
N ARG A 62 2.42 15.39 -11.59
CA ARG A 62 3.04 15.24 -12.93
C ARG A 62 4.57 15.16 -12.90
N ARG A 63 5.18 15.77 -11.88
CA ARG A 63 6.64 15.90 -11.72
C ARG A 63 7.19 14.91 -10.70
N SER A 64 6.33 14.09 -10.10
CA SER A 64 6.75 13.15 -9.05
C SER A 64 7.74 12.10 -9.55
N GLY A 65 7.62 11.64 -10.81
CA GLY A 65 8.43 10.52 -11.31
C GLY A 65 8.20 9.22 -10.51
N SER A 66 7.09 9.14 -9.78
CA SER A 66 6.81 8.06 -8.83
C SER A 66 6.35 6.76 -9.49
N TRP A 67 5.92 6.81 -10.75
CA TRP A 67 5.23 5.70 -11.40
C TRP A 67 5.98 4.37 -11.44
N PRO A 68 7.30 4.29 -11.68
CA PRO A 68 7.99 3.00 -11.70
C PRO A 68 7.99 2.38 -10.30
N PHE A 69 8.21 3.20 -9.27
CA PHE A 69 8.26 2.76 -7.89
C PHE A 69 6.89 2.31 -7.37
N VAL A 70 5.83 3.02 -7.77
CA VAL A 70 4.45 2.64 -7.48
C VAL A 70 4.10 1.31 -8.16
N LEU A 71 4.43 1.13 -9.43
CA LEU A 71 4.19 -0.15 -10.12
C LEU A 71 4.98 -1.30 -9.48
N LEU A 72 6.26 -1.08 -9.18
CA LEU A 72 7.09 -2.08 -8.49
C LEU A 72 6.56 -2.41 -7.09
N SER A 73 5.87 -1.46 -6.43
CA SER A 73 5.30 -1.69 -5.10
C SER A 73 4.16 -2.70 -5.11
N MET A 74 3.52 -2.96 -6.27
CA MET A 74 2.48 -4.00 -6.38
C MET A 74 2.99 -5.41 -6.04
N GLY A 75 4.27 -5.68 -6.28
CA GLY A 75 4.90 -6.96 -5.92
C GLY A 75 5.85 -6.88 -4.74
N SER A 76 6.43 -5.70 -4.49
CA SER A 76 7.50 -5.50 -3.50
C SER A 76 7.15 -4.55 -2.37
N GLY A 77 5.93 -3.99 -2.31
CA GLY A 77 5.49 -3.16 -1.18
C GLY A 77 6.41 -1.96 -0.87
N ALA A 78 6.81 -1.80 0.39
CA ALA A 78 7.63 -0.70 0.86
C ALA A 78 9.06 -0.72 0.30
N PHE A 79 9.56 -1.87 -0.16
CA PHE A 79 10.91 -2.02 -0.70
C PHE A 79 11.17 -1.10 -1.89
N SER A 80 10.16 -0.86 -2.75
CA SER A 80 10.28 0.08 -3.87
C SER A 80 9.91 1.51 -3.51
N LEU A 81 8.97 1.71 -2.57
CA LEU A 81 8.51 3.05 -2.20
C LEU A 81 9.54 3.82 -1.38
N LEU A 82 10.20 3.19 -0.41
CA LEU A 82 11.16 3.89 0.46
C LEU A 82 12.33 4.56 -0.29
N PRO A 83 12.97 3.91 -1.29
CA PRO A 83 13.97 4.55 -2.14
C PRO A 83 13.41 5.78 -2.87
N TYR A 84 12.18 5.68 -3.40
CA TYR A 84 11.52 6.81 -4.04
C TYR A 84 11.35 7.98 -3.08
N PHE A 85 10.84 7.75 -1.87
CA PHE A 85 10.67 8.80 -0.87
C PHE A 85 11.99 9.47 -0.47
N HIS A 86 13.09 8.73 -0.49
CA HIS A 86 14.43 9.29 -0.28
C HIS A 86 14.90 10.13 -1.48
N LEU A 87 14.72 9.64 -2.71
CA LEU A 87 15.18 10.29 -3.93
C LEU A 87 14.27 11.43 -4.40
N ARG A 88 13.02 11.52 -3.91
CA ARG A 88 12.00 12.47 -4.38
C ARG A 88 12.48 13.92 -4.41
N GLY A 89 13.34 14.33 -3.47
CA GLY A 89 13.91 15.67 -3.42
C GLY A 89 14.62 16.08 -4.72
N ARG A 90 15.20 15.12 -5.45
CA ARG A 90 15.88 15.34 -6.74
C ARG A 90 14.92 15.63 -7.90
N PHE A 91 13.64 15.27 -7.77
CA PHE A 91 12.64 15.48 -8.82
C PHE A 91 11.94 16.85 -8.73
N LYS A 92 12.09 17.58 -7.61
CA LYS A 92 11.39 18.87 -7.38
C LYS A 92 11.81 20.01 -8.33
N GLY A 93 12.96 19.89 -8.99
CA GLY A 93 13.47 20.88 -9.96
C GLY A 93 13.24 20.52 -11.42
N LEU A 94 12.51 19.44 -11.72
CA LEU A 94 12.29 19.01 -13.10
C LEU A 94 11.20 19.88 -13.75
N GLU A 95 11.55 20.55 -14.84
CA GLU A 95 10.60 21.33 -15.65
C GLU A 95 9.66 20.43 -16.47
N LYS A 96 10.10 19.23 -16.81
CA LYS A 96 9.36 18.30 -17.68
C LYS A 96 8.40 17.39 -16.90
N ILE A 97 7.31 17.02 -17.57
CA ILE A 97 6.36 15.99 -17.09
C ILE A 97 7.07 14.64 -17.15
N VAL A 98 7.15 13.95 -16.00
CA VAL A 98 7.83 12.64 -15.87
C VAL A 98 6.82 11.51 -15.72
N THR A 99 5.62 11.81 -15.21
CA THR A 99 4.54 10.83 -15.01
C THR A 99 3.67 10.76 -16.27
N PRO A 100 3.39 9.56 -16.81
CA PRO A 100 2.47 9.41 -17.95
C PRO A 100 1.07 9.96 -17.65
N VAL A 101 0.52 10.75 -18.58
CA VAL A 101 -0.76 11.47 -18.40
C VAL A 101 -1.93 10.51 -18.13
N TRP A 102 -1.94 9.34 -18.76
CA TRP A 102 -2.99 8.35 -18.56
C TRP A 102 -2.99 7.79 -17.13
N LEU A 103 -1.80 7.53 -16.55
CA LEU A 103 -1.66 7.06 -15.17
C LEU A 103 -2.19 8.10 -14.19
N MET A 104 -1.85 9.37 -14.41
CA MET A 104 -2.39 10.46 -13.60
C MET A 104 -3.91 10.52 -13.68
N ARG A 105 -4.49 10.39 -14.88
CA ARG A 105 -5.93 10.46 -15.09
C ARG A 105 -6.65 9.30 -14.38
N VAL A 106 -6.12 8.09 -14.49
CA VAL A 106 -6.66 6.91 -13.80
C VAL A 106 -6.55 7.09 -12.29
N ALA A 107 -5.36 7.45 -11.78
CA ALA A 107 -5.10 7.59 -10.35
C ALA A 107 -5.89 8.71 -9.67
N SER A 108 -6.24 9.77 -10.41
CA SER A 108 -7.10 10.85 -9.93
C SER A 108 -8.59 10.56 -10.08
N SER A 109 -8.98 9.49 -10.79
CA SER A 109 -10.39 9.21 -11.08
C SER A 109 -11.15 8.73 -9.84
N ARG A 110 -12.41 9.16 -9.72
CA ARG A 110 -13.30 8.75 -8.61
C ARG A 110 -13.51 7.23 -8.61
N SER A 111 -13.66 6.62 -9.78
CA SER A 111 -13.82 5.17 -9.92
C SER A 111 -12.62 4.42 -9.37
N PHE A 112 -11.39 4.91 -9.61
CA PHE A 112 -10.19 4.30 -9.06
C PHE A 112 -10.16 4.35 -7.53
N ILE A 113 -10.52 5.49 -6.94
CA ILE A 113 -10.62 5.60 -5.48
C ILE A 113 -11.74 4.71 -4.92
N GLY A 114 -12.88 4.62 -5.61
CA GLY A 114 -13.97 3.70 -5.27
C GLY A 114 -13.54 2.22 -5.30
N ILE A 115 -12.74 1.83 -6.28
CA ILE A 115 -12.14 0.48 -6.37
C ILE A 115 -11.22 0.22 -5.17
N ILE A 116 -10.38 1.18 -4.79
CA ILE A 116 -9.50 1.03 -3.61
C ILE A 116 -10.32 0.80 -2.35
N VAL A 117 -11.40 1.56 -2.14
CA VAL A 117 -12.31 1.39 -1.00
C VAL A 117 -12.96 0.00 -1.02
N ALA A 118 -13.47 -0.42 -2.18
CA ALA A 118 -14.10 -1.74 -2.33
C ALA A 118 -13.10 -2.88 -2.03
N LEU A 119 -11.90 -2.82 -2.61
CA LEU A 119 -10.86 -3.82 -2.38
C LEU A 119 -10.42 -3.86 -0.92
N PHE A 120 -10.33 -2.70 -0.26
CA PHE A 120 -10.05 -2.67 1.16
C PHE A 120 -11.12 -3.40 1.97
N VAL A 121 -12.41 -3.11 1.72
CA VAL A 121 -13.51 -3.77 2.43
C VAL A 121 -13.51 -5.27 2.16
N LEU A 122 -13.28 -5.69 0.92
CA LEU A 122 -13.14 -7.10 0.55
C LEU A 122 -11.98 -7.79 1.28
N SER A 123 -10.86 -7.08 1.49
CA SER A 123 -9.69 -7.59 2.21
C SER A 123 -9.97 -7.90 3.69
N LEU A 124 -11.02 -7.31 4.27
CA LEU A 124 -11.45 -7.56 5.64
C LEU A 124 -12.40 -8.75 5.77
N LEU A 125 -13.02 -9.23 4.69
CA LEU A 125 -13.98 -10.33 4.74
C LEU A 125 -13.44 -11.61 5.38
N PRO A 126 -12.18 -12.04 5.15
CA PRO A 126 -11.63 -13.23 5.79
C PRO A 126 -11.76 -13.19 7.32
N LEU A 127 -11.61 -12.02 7.93
CA LEU A 127 -11.67 -11.86 9.39
C LEU A 127 -13.02 -12.24 10.00
N THR A 128 -14.09 -12.28 9.20
CA THR A 128 -15.42 -12.73 9.64
C THR A 128 -15.47 -14.24 9.93
N GLY A 129 -14.55 -15.02 9.37
CA GLY A 129 -14.41 -16.46 9.62
C GLY A 129 -13.75 -16.84 10.95
N GLY A 130 -13.30 -15.84 11.74
CA GLY A 130 -12.58 -16.04 13.00
C GLY A 130 -11.08 -15.78 12.86
N ILE A 131 -10.42 -15.47 13.98
CA ILE A 131 -9.00 -15.13 14.02
C ILE A 131 -8.29 -15.98 15.08
N SER A 132 -7.24 -16.68 14.68
CA SER A 132 -6.34 -17.39 15.61
C SER A 132 -4.96 -16.75 15.63
N LEU A 133 -4.62 -16.06 16.72
CA LEU A 133 -3.30 -15.46 16.89
C LEU A 133 -2.18 -16.50 16.97
N ASN A 134 -2.48 -17.69 17.49
CA ASN A 134 -1.50 -18.79 17.58
C ASN A 134 -1.17 -19.31 16.19
N ALA A 135 -2.17 -19.59 15.36
CA ALA A 135 -1.95 -20.08 14.01
C ALA A 135 -1.31 -19.01 13.10
N TYR A 136 -1.64 -17.72 13.32
CA TYR A 136 -0.92 -16.62 12.68
C TYR A 136 0.56 -16.58 13.08
N ARG A 137 0.86 -16.73 14.37
CA ARG A 137 2.24 -16.77 14.87
C ARG A 137 3.00 -17.96 14.28
N ASP A 138 2.37 -19.12 14.18
CA ASP A 138 2.97 -20.30 13.57
C ASP A 138 3.26 -20.04 12.08
N ALA A 139 2.31 -19.46 11.34
CA ALA A 139 2.51 -19.06 9.95
C ALA A 139 3.65 -18.05 9.80
N PHE A 140 3.74 -17.08 10.71
CA PHE A 140 4.81 -16.08 10.74
C PHE A 140 6.18 -16.73 10.96
N MET A 141 6.31 -17.70 11.86
CA MET A 141 7.60 -18.35 12.18
C MET A 141 8.02 -19.40 11.15
N HIS A 142 7.07 -19.99 10.42
CA HIS A 142 7.37 -21.05 9.44
C HIS A 142 7.44 -20.53 8.01
N SER A 143 6.90 -19.34 7.72
CA SER A 143 6.88 -18.78 6.38
C SER A 143 7.57 -17.44 6.25
N SER A 144 8.61 -17.43 5.41
CA SER A 144 9.39 -16.22 5.13
C SER A 144 8.52 -15.15 4.50
N LEU A 145 7.62 -15.56 3.60
CA LEU A 145 6.65 -14.68 2.98
C LEU A 145 5.76 -13.98 4.00
N VAL A 146 5.13 -14.75 4.91
CA VAL A 146 4.21 -14.19 5.93
C VAL A 146 4.95 -13.19 6.82
N SER A 147 6.18 -13.53 7.20
CA SER A 147 7.00 -12.66 8.00
C SER A 147 7.36 -11.35 7.28
N VAL A 148 7.83 -11.44 6.03
CA VAL A 148 8.21 -10.28 5.23
C VAL A 148 7.00 -9.39 4.92
N MET A 149 5.85 -9.96 4.53
CA MET A 149 4.64 -9.17 4.27
C MET A 149 4.14 -8.44 5.51
N THR A 150 4.27 -9.06 6.70
CA THR A 150 3.85 -8.46 7.96
C THR A 150 4.70 -7.24 8.27
N VAL A 151 6.02 -7.37 8.16
CA VAL A 151 6.94 -6.26 8.41
C VAL A 151 6.78 -5.17 7.35
N ASP A 152 6.59 -5.55 6.09
CA ASP A 152 6.30 -4.61 5.01
C ASP A 152 5.01 -3.82 5.28
N PHE A 153 3.94 -4.50 5.68
CA PHE A 153 2.68 -3.88 6.07
C PHE A 153 2.85 -2.88 7.23
N LEU A 154 3.62 -3.25 8.27
CA LEU A 154 3.94 -2.37 9.40
C LEU A 154 4.71 -1.12 8.99
N VAL A 155 5.44 -1.16 7.87
CA VAL A 155 6.13 0.02 7.29
C VAL A 155 5.20 0.81 6.37
N LEU A 156 4.36 0.14 5.57
CA LEU A 156 3.42 0.77 4.66
C LEU A 156 2.35 1.61 5.39
N VAL A 157 1.87 1.16 6.55
CA VAL A 157 0.88 1.88 7.37
C VAL A 157 1.35 3.30 7.77
N PRO A 158 2.47 3.48 8.49
CA PRO A 158 2.96 4.81 8.82
C PRO A 158 3.43 5.60 7.59
N LEU A 159 3.93 4.92 6.55
CA LEU A 159 4.33 5.57 5.29
C LEU A 159 3.12 6.15 4.54
N SER A 160 1.97 5.46 4.54
CA SER A 160 0.76 5.93 3.88
C SER A 160 0.21 7.16 4.60
N TRP A 161 0.20 7.15 5.94
CA TRP A 161 -0.13 8.31 6.75
C TRP A 161 0.78 9.50 6.46
N TYR A 162 2.10 9.28 6.44
CA TYR A 162 3.08 10.30 6.09
C TYR A 162 2.82 10.89 4.69
N ALA A 163 2.60 10.04 3.69
CA ALA A 163 2.35 10.46 2.32
C ALA A 163 1.03 11.25 2.19
N MET A 164 -0.02 10.80 2.86
CA MET A 164 -1.33 11.45 2.86
C MET A 164 -1.25 12.86 3.45
N LYS A 165 -0.64 12.98 4.64
CA LYS A 165 -0.41 14.27 5.30
C LYS A 165 0.45 15.19 4.45
N ARG A 166 1.55 14.67 3.91
CA ARG A 166 2.56 15.49 3.20
C ARG A 166 2.12 15.95 1.82
N PHE A 167 1.38 15.13 1.07
CA PHE A 167 1.07 15.40 -0.34
C PHE A 167 -0.36 15.81 -0.61
N ARG A 168 -1.29 15.47 0.29
CA ARG A 168 -2.70 15.83 0.10
C ARG A 168 -3.24 16.77 1.17
N GLY A 169 -2.42 17.07 2.18
CA GLY A 169 -2.77 18.00 3.25
C GLY A 169 -3.95 17.48 4.07
N ILE A 170 -4.06 16.16 4.25
CA ILE A 170 -5.07 15.53 5.11
C ILE A 170 -4.37 15.14 6.42
N PRO A 171 -4.38 16.00 7.46
CA PRO A 171 -3.70 15.76 8.73
C PRO A 171 -4.61 14.94 9.64
N SER A 172 -4.89 13.70 9.29
CA SER A 172 -5.76 12.87 10.13
C SER A 172 -4.98 11.68 10.72
N PRO A 173 -4.89 11.54 12.07
CA PRO A 173 -4.52 10.26 12.69
C PRO A 173 -5.54 9.15 12.39
N VAL A 174 -6.63 9.46 11.68
CA VAL A 174 -7.63 8.50 11.22
C VAL A 174 -7.20 7.82 9.90
N SER A 175 -6.17 8.30 9.21
CA SER A 175 -5.57 7.60 8.06
C SER A 175 -4.80 6.32 8.43
N PHE A 176 -4.72 5.97 9.72
CA PHE A 176 -4.29 4.63 10.17
C PHE A 176 -5.23 3.53 9.69
N ILE A 177 -6.51 3.86 9.42
CA ILE A 177 -7.48 2.95 8.80
C ILE A 177 -7.44 3.19 7.30
N PRO A 178 -6.98 2.22 6.48
CA PRO A 178 -6.73 2.46 5.06
C PRO A 178 -7.99 2.73 4.21
N ILE A 179 -9.20 2.63 4.75
CA ILE A 179 -10.45 3.12 4.13
C ILE A 179 -10.52 4.65 4.14
N ILE A 180 -10.14 5.25 5.25
CA ILE A 180 -10.56 6.62 5.56
C ILE A 180 -9.75 7.62 4.72
N GLY A 181 -8.49 7.32 4.41
CA GLY A 181 -7.69 8.10 3.44
C GLY A 181 -8.35 8.21 2.06
N PRO A 182 -8.60 7.10 1.34
CA PRO A 182 -9.33 7.10 0.08
C PRO A 182 -10.74 7.71 0.18
N ALA A 183 -11.50 7.40 1.24
CA ALA A 183 -12.84 7.97 1.43
C ALA A 183 -12.81 9.51 1.58
N LEU A 184 -11.83 10.04 2.32
CA LEU A 184 -11.63 11.48 2.44
C LEU A 184 -11.17 12.14 1.13
N LEU A 185 -10.38 11.43 0.31
CA LEU A 185 -10.05 11.90 -1.04
C LEU A 185 -11.30 12.03 -1.92
N LEU A 186 -12.22 11.06 -1.89
CA LEU A 186 -13.51 11.17 -2.60
C LEU A 186 -14.33 12.36 -2.12
N TRP A 187 -14.33 12.63 -0.81
CA TRP A 187 -15.06 13.76 -0.25
C TRP A 187 -14.44 15.10 -0.67
N LYS A 188 -13.12 15.24 -0.61
CA LYS A 188 -12.42 16.46 -1.05
C LYS A 188 -12.64 16.75 -2.54
N GLN A 189 -12.56 15.72 -3.39
CA GLN A 189 -12.86 15.85 -4.83
C GLN A 189 -14.33 16.18 -5.12
N ARG A 190 -15.24 15.96 -4.18
CA ARG A 190 -16.64 16.40 -4.30
C ARG A 190 -16.75 17.90 -4.01
N GLY A 191 -16.11 18.38 -2.94
CA GLY A 191 -16.10 19.81 -2.61
C GLY A 191 -15.50 20.70 -3.70
N GLU A 192 -14.37 20.30 -4.28
CA GLU A 192 -13.73 21.07 -5.39
C GLU A 192 -14.64 21.23 -6.62
N LYS A 193 -15.53 20.25 -6.89
CA LYS A 193 -16.44 20.29 -8.04
C LYS A 193 -17.71 21.10 -7.77
N ASP A 194 -18.16 21.13 -6.53
CA ASP A 194 -19.34 21.91 -6.14
C ASP A 194 -19.02 23.42 -6.17
N ASP A 195 -17.76 23.80 -5.87
CA ASP A 195 -17.27 25.19 -6.01
C ASP A 195 -17.08 25.61 -7.49
N GLU A 196 -16.57 24.73 -8.36
CA GLU A 196 -16.43 25.00 -9.82
C GLU A 196 -17.77 25.08 -10.57
N GLY A 197 -18.87 24.60 -9.99
CA GLY A 197 -20.22 24.66 -10.57
C GLY A 197 -21.04 25.88 -10.18
N THR A 198 -20.49 26.75 -9.32
CA THR A 198 -21.15 27.97 -8.80
C THR A 198 -20.55 29.28 -9.31
N GLU A 199 -19.58 29.24 -10.23
CA GLU A 199 -19.08 30.39 -11.01
C GLU A 199 -19.63 30.37 -12.44
#